data_AF-A0A5S3YLU8-F1
#
_entry.id   AF-A0A5S3YLU8-F1
#
_cell.length_a   1.000
_cell.length_b   1.000
_cell.length_c   1.000
_cell.angle_alpha   90.00
_cell.angle_beta   90.00
_cell.angle_gamma   90.00
#
_symmetry.space_group_name_H-M   'P 1'
#
loop_
_entity.id
_entity.type
_entity.pdbx_description
1 polymer ?
#
loop_
_entity_poly.entity_id
_entity_poly.type
_entity_poly.pdbx_seq_one_letter_code
_entity_poly.pdbx_strand_id
1 'polypeptide(L)'
;AYSTKDIHSHFRQKKMSIAMGMENGSPIEGELSNLKHFFNRGVRYITLAHSQSTHISDSSYDVRRKWKGLSPFGKELVVEMNKIGMLIDVSHISDAAFYQTMEISKVPVIASHSSL
;
A
#
# COMPACT_ATOMS: atom_id res chain seq x y z
N ALA A 1 13.22 -7.25 -7.58
CA ALA A 1 13.97 -7.37 -6.32
C ALA A 1 12.95 -7.50 -5.21
N TYR A 2 13.04 -8.55 -4.39
CA TYR A 2 12.04 -8.89 -3.39
C TYR A 2 12.40 -8.42 -1.99
N SER A 3 13.65 -8.01 -1.79
CA SER A 3 14.18 -7.50 -0.53
C SER A 3 15.29 -6.49 -0.78
N THR A 4 15.68 -5.75 0.26
CA THR A 4 16.85 -4.85 0.21
C THR A 4 18.14 -5.62 -0.09
N LYS A 5 18.25 -6.87 0.36
CA LYS A 5 19.40 -7.76 0.03
C LYS A 5 19.53 -7.97 -1.47
N ASP A 6 18.43 -8.17 -2.19
CA ASP A 6 18.42 -8.30 -3.65
C ASP A 6 18.87 -6.99 -4.30
N ILE A 7 18.37 -5.86 -3.81
CA ILE A 7 18.74 -4.52 -4.32
C ILE A 7 20.26 -4.32 -4.19
N HIS A 8 20.83 -4.57 -3.01
CA HIS A 8 22.27 -4.44 -2.79
C HIS A 8 23.09 -5.42 -3.64
N SER A 9 22.61 -6.66 -3.83
CA SER A 9 23.26 -7.67 -4.67
C SER A 9 23.28 -7.25 -6.13
N HIS A 10 22.13 -6.86 -6.68
CA HIS A 10 22.01 -6.39 -8.07
C HIS A 10 22.86 -5.15 -8.31
N PHE A 11 22.89 -4.21 -7.36
CA PHE A 11 23.72 -3.01 -7.45
C PHE A 11 25.21 -3.36 -7.61
N ARG A 12 25.74 -4.27 -6.77
CA ARG A 12 27.13 -4.76 -6.91
C ARG A 12 27.40 -5.46 -8.25
N GLN A 13 26.38 -6.08 -8.82
CA GLN A 13 26.43 -6.71 -10.14
C GLN A 13 26.19 -5.73 -11.31
N LYS A 14 26.05 -4.42 -11.05
CA LYS A 14 25.70 -3.40 -12.05
C LYS A 14 24.38 -3.70 -12.78
N LYS A 15 23.42 -4.30 -12.08
CA LYS A 15 22.06 -4.60 -12.58
C LYS A 15 21.05 -3.61 -12.02
N MET A 16 20.08 -3.24 -12.85
CA MET A 16 18.91 -2.49 -12.42
C MET A 16 18.03 -3.34 -11.51
N SER A 17 17.51 -2.75 -10.43
CA SER A 17 16.51 -3.35 -9.56
C SER A 17 15.17 -2.68 -9.74
N ILE A 18 14.13 -3.49 -9.83
CA ILE A 18 12.74 -3.03 -9.79
C ILE A 18 12.11 -3.58 -8.51
N ALA A 19 11.58 -2.69 -7.67
CA ALA A 19 10.67 -3.03 -6.59
C ALA A 19 9.25 -2.87 -7.14
N MET A 20 8.51 -3.97 -7.26
CA MET A 20 7.21 -3.96 -7.92
C MET A 20 6.14 -3.38 -6.99
N GLY A 21 5.44 -2.36 -7.47
CA GLY A 21 4.33 -1.71 -6.80
C GLY A 21 2.99 -1.99 -7.44
N MET A 22 1.94 -1.92 -6.64
CA MET A 22 0.56 -1.86 -7.11
C MET A 22 -0.05 -0.54 -6.65
N GLU A 23 -0.14 0.41 -7.57
CA GLU A 23 -0.85 1.66 -7.35
C GLU A 23 -2.35 1.40 -7.55
N ASN A 24 -3.13 1.56 -6.48
CA ASN A 24 -4.53 1.15 -6.30
C ASN A 24 -4.72 -0.30 -5.79
N GLY A 25 -5.23 -0.42 -4.55
CA GLY A 25 -5.54 -1.70 -3.90
C GLY A 25 -6.85 -2.36 -4.33
N SER A 26 -7.62 -1.81 -5.27
CA SER A 26 -8.86 -2.44 -5.76
C SER A 26 -8.74 -3.94 -6.13
N PRO A 27 -7.64 -4.44 -6.72
CA PRO A 27 -7.48 -5.88 -7.00
C PRO A 27 -7.42 -6.79 -5.77
N ILE A 28 -7.38 -6.26 -4.55
CA ILE A 28 -7.51 -7.06 -3.33
C ILE A 28 -8.95 -7.59 -3.17
N GLU A 29 -9.94 -6.88 -3.70
CA GLU A 29 -11.34 -7.32 -3.78
C GLU A 29 -11.97 -7.79 -2.44
N GLY A 30 -11.55 -7.20 -1.32
CA GLY A 30 -12.06 -7.59 0.01
C GLY A 30 -11.51 -8.92 0.54
N GLU A 31 -10.58 -9.55 -0.17
CA GLU A 31 -10.06 -10.89 0.13
C GLU A 31 -8.58 -10.83 0.51
N LEU A 32 -8.25 -11.14 1.77
CA LEU A 32 -6.86 -11.15 2.25
C LEU A 32 -5.98 -12.20 1.55
N SER A 33 -6.60 -13.20 0.92
CA SER A 33 -5.91 -14.18 0.07
C SER A 33 -5.28 -13.51 -1.17
N ASN A 34 -5.92 -12.47 -1.72
CA ASN A 34 -5.38 -11.71 -2.85
C ASN A 34 -4.13 -10.90 -2.46
N LEU A 35 -4.06 -10.38 -1.23
CA LEU A 35 -2.84 -9.75 -0.72
C LEU A 35 -1.65 -10.73 -0.80
N LYS A 36 -1.84 -11.96 -0.33
CA LYS A 36 -0.81 -13.02 -0.42
C LYS A 36 -0.52 -13.42 -1.87
N HIS A 37 -1.55 -13.49 -2.72
CA HIS A 37 -1.40 -13.77 -4.14
C HIS A 37 -0.42 -12.78 -4.80
N PHE A 38 -0.64 -11.47 -4.63
CA PHE A 38 0.21 -10.45 -5.23
C PHE A 38 1.60 -10.38 -4.59
N PHE A 39 1.70 -10.55 -3.28
CA PHE A 39 2.98 -10.62 -2.58
C PHE A 39 3.86 -11.76 -3.11
N ASN A 40 3.28 -12.96 -3.30
CA ASN A 40 3.99 -14.12 -3.84
C ASN A 40 4.44 -13.92 -5.30
N ARG A 41 3.77 -13.04 -6.05
CA ARG A 41 4.14 -12.65 -7.42
C ARG A 41 5.17 -11.52 -7.49
N GLY A 42 5.60 -10.99 -6.35
CA GLY A 42 6.71 -10.03 -6.28
C GLY A 42 6.33 -8.61 -5.92
N VAL A 43 5.04 -8.29 -5.74
CA VAL A 43 4.60 -6.97 -5.28
C VAL A 43 5.11 -6.72 -3.86
N ARG A 44 5.68 -5.54 -3.61
CA ARG A 44 6.28 -5.17 -2.31
C ARG A 44 5.70 -3.90 -1.70
N TYR A 45 4.88 -3.15 -2.44
CA TYR A 45 4.06 -2.08 -1.88
C TYR A 45 2.70 -1.99 -2.59
N ILE A 46 1.68 -1.53 -1.85
CA ILE A 46 0.35 -1.26 -2.38
C ILE A 46 -0.11 0.12 -1.92
N THR A 47 -0.64 0.91 -2.84
CA THR A 47 -1.33 2.18 -2.55
C THR A 47 -2.81 1.91 -2.28
N LEU A 48 -3.35 2.34 -1.14
CA LEU A 48 -4.68 1.92 -0.67
C LEU A 48 -5.86 2.45 -1.54
N ALA A 49 -5.63 3.57 -2.22
CA ALA A 49 -6.54 4.16 -3.21
C ALA A 49 -5.72 4.82 -4.33
N HIS A 50 -6.40 5.31 -5.37
CA HIS A 50 -5.83 6.17 -6.41
C HIS A 50 -6.71 7.41 -6.56
N SER A 51 -7.18 7.78 -7.76
CA SER A 51 -8.07 8.93 -7.98
C SER A 51 -9.52 8.77 -7.49
N GLN A 52 -9.96 7.55 -7.16
CA GLN A 52 -11.30 7.28 -6.62
C GLN A 52 -11.20 6.49 -5.33
N SER A 53 -12.15 6.70 -4.42
CA SER A 53 -12.28 5.87 -3.22
C SER A 53 -12.50 4.41 -3.60
N THR A 54 -11.86 3.50 -2.87
CA THR A 54 -11.96 2.05 -3.09
C THR A 54 -12.81 1.41 -1.97
N HIS A 55 -12.90 0.09 -2.00
CA HIS A 55 -13.42 -0.69 -0.87
C HIS A 55 -12.47 -0.69 0.34
N ILE A 56 -11.27 -0.11 0.22
CA ILE A 56 -10.22 -0.06 1.25
C ILE A 56 -10.17 1.32 1.91
N SER A 57 -10.03 2.38 1.11
CA SER A 57 -9.72 3.73 1.58
C SER A 57 -10.42 4.79 0.76
N ASP A 58 -10.71 5.93 1.39
CA ASP A 58 -11.04 7.15 0.67
C ASP A 58 -9.81 7.77 -0.03
N SER A 59 -10.01 8.20 -1.28
CA SER A 59 -9.00 8.88 -2.11
C SER A 59 -9.04 10.39 -1.89
N SER A 60 -7.91 11.08 -1.75
CA SER A 60 -7.79 12.54 -1.63
C SER A 60 -8.52 13.32 -2.74
N TYR A 61 -8.70 12.74 -3.92
CA TYR A 61 -9.43 13.36 -5.03
C TYR A 61 -10.96 13.18 -4.95
N ASP A 62 -11.43 12.20 -4.19
CA ASP A 62 -12.85 11.84 -4.11
C ASP A 62 -13.56 12.57 -2.96
N VAL A 63 -14.41 13.53 -3.33
CA VAL A 63 -15.17 14.36 -2.38
C VAL A 63 -16.28 13.60 -1.65
N ARG A 64 -16.64 12.39 -2.09
CA ARG A 64 -17.73 11.60 -1.47
C ARG A 64 -17.36 11.09 -0.08
N ARG A 65 -16.08 10.84 0.17
CA ARG A 65 -15.51 10.43 1.48
C ARG A 65 -16.36 9.37 2.20
N LYS A 66 -16.68 8.27 1.52
CA LYS A 66 -17.64 7.24 1.99
C LYS A 66 -17.28 6.70 3.38
N TRP A 67 -15.99 6.48 3.61
CA TRP A 67 -15.48 5.83 4.81
C TRP A 67 -15.06 6.83 5.89
N LYS A 68 -14.91 8.11 5.53
CA LYS A 68 -14.27 9.13 6.35
C LYS A 68 -12.86 8.69 6.76
N GLY A 69 -12.12 8.13 5.79
CA GLY A 69 -10.79 7.57 5.98
C GLY A 69 -10.69 6.14 5.45
N LEU A 70 -10.31 5.19 6.29
CA LEU A 70 -10.25 3.76 5.98
C LEU A 70 -11.61 3.10 6.22
N SER A 71 -11.99 2.20 5.31
CA SER A 71 -13.09 1.26 5.53
C SER A 71 -12.77 0.26 6.64
N PRO A 72 -13.75 -0.50 7.17
CA PRO A 72 -13.48 -1.62 8.07
C PRO A 72 -12.47 -2.62 7.50
N PHE A 73 -12.65 -3.03 6.24
CA PHE A 73 -11.71 -3.92 5.55
C PHE A 73 -10.31 -3.29 5.39
N GLY A 74 -10.23 -2.00 5.09
CA GLY A 74 -8.95 -1.31 4.95
C GLY A 74 -8.13 -1.29 6.24
N LYS A 75 -8.80 -1.20 7.40
CA LYS A 75 -8.14 -1.30 8.71
C LYS A 75 -7.56 -2.71 8.93
N GLU A 76 -8.30 -3.75 8.57
CA GLU A 76 -7.81 -5.13 8.61
C GLU A 76 -6.64 -5.34 7.63
N LEU A 77 -6.75 -4.80 6.41
CA LEU A 77 -5.73 -4.91 5.38
C LEU A 77 -4.40 -4.28 5.81
N VAL A 78 -4.41 -3.10 6.46
CA VAL A 78 -3.21 -2.46 7.01
C VAL A 78 -2.48 -3.38 7.98
N VAL A 79 -3.22 -4.05 8.88
CA VAL A 79 -2.66 -5.01 9.83
C VAL A 79 -2.04 -6.22 9.12
N GLU A 80 -2.70 -6.76 8.10
CA GLU A 80 -2.19 -7.89 7.34
C GLU A 80 -0.96 -7.52 6.48
N MET A 81 -0.93 -6.32 5.90
CA MET A 81 0.22 -5.80 5.19
C MET A 81 1.45 -5.73 6.11
N ASN A 82 1.28 -5.25 7.35
CA ASN A 82 2.33 -5.27 8.37
C ASN A 82 2.84 -6.69 8.64
N LYS A 83 1.93 -7.67 8.82
CA LYS A 83 2.29 -9.06 9.14
C LYS A 83 3.15 -9.73 8.07
N ILE A 84 2.87 -9.47 6.79
CA ILE A 84 3.59 -10.11 5.68
C ILE A 84 4.79 -9.29 5.17
N GLY A 85 4.99 -8.07 5.70
CA GLY A 85 6.04 -7.17 5.22
C GLY A 85 5.72 -6.50 3.88
N MET A 86 4.45 -6.28 3.57
CA MET A 86 4.02 -5.44 2.45
C MET A 86 4.10 -3.97 2.88
N LEU A 87 4.82 -3.14 2.13
CA LEU A 87 4.87 -1.70 2.39
C LEU A 87 3.50 -1.08 2.08
N ILE A 88 3.05 -0.21 2.99
CA ILE A 88 1.84 0.57 2.81
C ILE A 88 2.23 1.89 2.16
N ASP A 89 1.66 2.19 1.01
CA ASP A 89 1.81 3.48 0.33
C ASP A 89 0.57 4.36 0.57
N VAL A 90 0.82 5.53 1.15
CA VAL A 90 -0.20 6.53 1.53
C VAL A 90 -0.33 7.67 0.53
N SER A 91 0.37 7.62 -0.61
CA SER A 91 0.04 8.52 -1.72
C SER A 91 -1.42 8.32 -2.16
N HIS A 92 -2.05 9.37 -2.70
CA HIS A 92 -3.46 9.42 -3.11
C HIS A 92 -4.54 9.30 -2.03
N ILE A 93 -4.26 8.87 -0.79
CA ILE A 93 -5.33 8.67 0.20
C ILE A 93 -5.73 10.00 0.86
N SER A 94 -6.96 10.06 1.36
CA SER A 94 -7.43 11.22 2.12
C SER A 94 -6.65 11.43 3.42
N ASP A 95 -6.57 12.67 3.93
CA ASP A 95 -5.92 12.96 5.22
C ASP A 95 -6.47 12.10 6.37
N ALA A 96 -7.79 11.91 6.43
CA ALA A 96 -8.41 11.05 7.43
C ALA A 96 -7.93 9.60 7.33
N ALA A 97 -7.76 9.08 6.10
CA ALA A 97 -7.21 7.75 5.88
C ALA A 97 -5.72 7.68 6.24
N PHE A 98 -4.94 8.74 5.96
CA PHE A 98 -3.55 8.86 6.36
C PHE A 98 -3.39 8.75 7.87
N TYR A 99 -4.10 9.58 8.65
CA TYR A 99 -4.00 9.55 10.11
C TYR A 99 -4.44 8.21 10.70
N GLN A 100 -5.52 7.61 10.18
CA GLN A 100 -5.96 6.28 10.61
C GLN A 100 -4.94 5.18 10.25
N THR A 101 -4.27 5.29 9.09
CA THR A 101 -3.19 4.38 8.73
C THR A 101 -2.02 4.52 9.69
N MET A 102 -1.68 5.75 10.11
CA MET A 102 -0.59 6.01 11.07
C MET A 102 -0.91 5.46 12.46
N GLU A 103 -2.18 5.52 12.87
CA GLU A 103 -2.63 4.98 14.15
C GLU A 103 -2.59 3.44 14.19
N ILE A 104 -2.89 2.79 13.07
CA ILE A 104 -2.99 1.32 12.99
C ILE A 104 -1.65 0.66 12.67
N SER A 105 -0.86 1.23 11.75
CA SER A 105 0.39 0.62 11.28
C SER A 105 1.44 0.59 12.39
N LYS A 106 2.02 -0.59 12.63
CA LYS A 106 3.12 -0.80 13.58
C LYS A 106 4.51 -0.74 12.95
N VAL A 107 4.57 -0.52 11.64
CA VAL A 107 5.80 -0.37 10.86
C VAL A 107 5.73 0.91 10.01
N PRO A 108 6.88 1.43 9.53
CA PRO A 108 6.90 2.61 8.67
C PRO A 108 6.03 2.42 7.42
N VAL A 109 5.34 3.49 7.03
CA VAL A 109 4.70 3.61 5.73
C VAL A 109 5.55 4.46 4.79
N ILE A 110 5.16 4.54 3.52
CA ILE A 110 5.76 5.45 2.55
C ILE A 110 4.69 6.36 1.94
N ALA A 111 5.08 7.55 1.53
CA ALA A 111 4.38 8.29 0.48
C ALA A 111 5.27 8.18 -0.77
N SER A 112 4.94 7.29 -1.69
CA SER A 112 5.81 6.97 -2.82
C SER A 112 5.98 8.13 -3.79
N HIS A 113 4.96 8.98 -3.91
CA HIS A 113 4.98 10.20 -4.73
C HIS A 113 3.96 11.22 -4.20
N SER A 114 4.43 12.19 -3.44
CA SER A 114 3.62 13.29 -2.91
C SER A 114 4.51 14.52 -2.72
N SER A 115 3.91 15.71 -2.71
CA SER A 115 4.59 16.97 -2.43
C SER A 115 3.92 17.73 -1.31
N LEU A 116 4.62 18.75 -0.80
CA LEU A 116 4.02 19.82 0.00
C LEU A 116 3.08 20.68 -0.86
#